data_AF-A0A931IXY9-F1
#
_entry.id   AF-A0A931IXY9-F1
#
_cell.length_a   1.000
_cell.length_b   1.000
_cell.length_c   1.000
_cell.angle_alpha   90.00
_cell.angle_beta   90.00
_cell.angle_gamma   90.00
#
_symmetry.space_group_name_H-M   'P 1'
#
loop_
_entity.id
_entity.type
_entity.pdbx_description
1 polymer ?
#
loop_
_entity_poly.entity_id
_entity_poly.type
_entity_poly.pdbx_seq_one_letter_code
_entity_poly.pdbx_strand_id
1 'polypeptide(L)'
;MKVGYALAMAVAIGGQVLYHLMQKSLSASAHPVLSLMAFYAVAALLSLPLFLLFPLQQSLRESVGQLNASVWGVALAIVLIELGFLLAYRAGASLNSAFVLTASVVTASLLVMGWLLFQERLSLTQLAGLALCLSGIALMSRSAA
;
A
#
# COMPACT_ATOMS: atom_id res chain seq x y z
N MET A 1 -2.01 -0.78 23.55
CA MET A 1 -1.74 -1.48 22.26
C MET A 1 -0.54 -2.39 22.45
N LYS A 2 -0.57 -3.64 21.99
CA LYS A 2 0.57 -4.56 22.14
C LYS A 2 1.78 -3.99 21.38
N VAL A 3 2.98 -3.98 21.99
CA VAL A 3 4.20 -3.38 21.42
C VAL A 3 4.48 -3.86 19.98
N GLY A 4 4.21 -5.13 19.67
CA GLY A 4 4.38 -5.68 18.31
C GLY A 4 3.47 -5.06 17.25
N TYR A 5 2.25 -4.63 17.61
CA TYR A 5 1.36 -3.97 16.67
C TYR A 5 1.88 -2.58 16.29
N ALA A 6 2.37 -1.81 17.27
CA ALA A 6 2.94 -0.50 17.03
C ALA A 6 4.19 -0.58 16.14
N LEU A 7 5.05 -1.57 16.36
CA LEU A 7 6.22 -1.83 15.52
C LEU A 7 5.82 -2.16 14.08
N ALA A 8 4.83 -3.05 13.88
CA ALA A 8 4.35 -3.40 12.55
C ALA A 8 3.80 -2.18 11.79
N MET A 9 3.04 -1.32 12.48
CA MET A 9 2.55 -0.07 11.89
C MET A 9 3.70 0.89 11.57
N ALA A 10 4.71 1.01 12.43
CA ALA A 10 5.86 1.87 12.17
C ALA A 10 6.64 1.43 10.91
N VAL A 11 6.85 0.12 10.73
CA VAL A 11 7.49 -0.43 9.52
C VAL A 11 6.65 -0.13 8.27
N ALA A 12 5.33 -0.36 8.33
CA ALA A 12 4.44 -0.09 7.21
C ALA A 12 4.39 1.40 6.83
N ILE A 13 4.29 2.29 7.82
CA ILE A 13 4.29 3.75 7.61
C ILE A 13 5.63 4.20 7.04
N GLY A 14 6.76 3.73 7.61
CA GLY A 14 8.09 4.06 7.11
C GLY A 14 8.30 3.63 5.66
N GLY A 15 7.85 2.41 5.31
CA GLY A 15 7.87 1.90 3.95
C GLY A 15 7.04 2.73 2.97
N GLN A 16 5.81 3.11 3.36
CA GLN A 16 4.93 3.97 2.55
C GLN A 16 5.54 5.36 2.31
N VAL A 17 6.13 5.97 3.34
CA VAL A 17 6.81 7.27 3.19
C VAL A 17 7.99 7.16 2.23
N LEU A 18 8.85 6.15 2.41
CA LEU A 18 9.99 5.91 1.53
C LEU A 18 9.54 5.67 0.08
N TYR A 19 8.50 4.86 -0.10
CA TYR A 19 7.90 4.57 -1.40
C TYR A 19 7.50 5.85 -2.14
N HIS A 20 6.69 6.71 -1.52
CA HIS A 20 6.25 7.94 -2.17
C HIS A 20 7.40 8.91 -2.48
N LEU A 21 8.37 9.05 -1.56
CA LEU A 21 9.55 9.88 -1.77
C LEU A 21 10.39 9.40 -2.96
N MET A 22 10.70 8.11 -3.02
CA MET A 22 11.53 7.53 -4.09
C MET A 22 10.79 7.53 -5.41
N GLN A 23 9.49 7.23 -5.42
CA GLN A 23 8.71 7.17 -6.64
C GLN A 23 8.48 8.56 -7.25
N LYS A 24 8.30 9.60 -6.42
CA LYS A 24 8.27 11.00 -6.90
C LYS A 24 9.62 11.45 -7.47
N SER A 25 10.72 10.90 -6.95
CA SER A 25 12.09 11.19 -7.39
C SER A 25 12.51 10.37 -8.63
N LEU A 26 11.67 9.44 -9.09
CA LEU A 26 11.95 8.62 -10.25
C LEU A 26 12.03 9.49 -11.51
N SER A 27 13.03 9.24 -12.36
CA SER A 27 13.19 10.00 -13.61
C SER A 27 11.92 9.95 -14.47
N ALA A 28 11.49 11.12 -14.93
CA ALA A 28 10.37 11.25 -15.87
C ALA A 28 10.69 10.65 -17.25
N SER A 29 11.97 10.56 -17.63
CA SER A 29 12.41 9.99 -18.90
C SER A 29 12.48 8.45 -18.91
N ALA A 30 12.42 7.80 -17.74
CA ALA A 30 12.44 6.34 -17.67
C ALA A 30 11.13 5.74 -18.22
N HIS A 31 11.17 4.59 -18.89
CA HIS A 31 9.95 3.92 -19.33
C HIS A 31 9.19 3.32 -18.13
N PRO A 32 7.89 3.60 -17.91
CA PRO A 32 7.15 3.17 -16.72
C PRO A 32 7.22 1.67 -16.44
N VAL A 33 7.04 0.86 -17.49
CA VAL A 33 7.02 -0.61 -17.37
C VAL A 33 8.41 -1.14 -17.01
N LEU A 34 9.49 -0.56 -17.55
CA LEU A 34 10.84 -0.98 -17.21
C LEU A 34 11.19 -0.63 -15.76
N SER A 35 10.71 0.53 -15.28
CA SER A 35 10.83 0.89 -13.86
C SER A 35 10.11 -0.11 -12.96
N LEU A 36 8.86 -0.48 -13.27
CA LEU A 36 8.10 -1.47 -12.50
C LEU A 36 8.80 -2.85 -12.50
N MET A 37 9.27 -3.32 -13.65
CA MET A 37 10.02 -4.58 -13.72
C MET A 37 11.29 -4.55 -12.85
N ALA A 38 12.01 -3.43 -12.86
CA ALA A 38 13.17 -3.24 -12.00
C ALA A 38 12.78 -3.21 -10.51
N PHE A 39 11.67 -2.56 -10.14
CA PHE A 39 11.17 -2.54 -8.77
C PHE A 39 10.90 -3.96 -8.27
N TYR A 40 10.20 -4.78 -9.05
CA TYR A 40 9.90 -6.16 -8.67
C TYR A 40 11.14 -7.04 -8.57
N ALA A 41 12.07 -6.92 -9.51
CA ALA A 41 13.32 -7.68 -9.46
C ALA A 41 14.13 -7.33 -8.20
N VAL A 42 14.30 -6.04 -7.92
CA VAL A 42 15.04 -5.58 -6.73
C VAL A 42 14.30 -5.94 -5.45
N ALA A 43 12.98 -5.76 -5.38
CA ALA A 43 12.17 -6.12 -4.22
C ALA A 43 12.21 -7.63 -3.94
N ALA A 44 12.14 -8.47 -4.97
CA ALA A 44 12.29 -9.91 -4.83
C ALA A 44 13.65 -10.28 -4.22
N LEU A 45 14.74 -9.68 -4.71
CA LEU A 45 16.08 -9.90 -4.15
C LEU A 45 16.19 -9.42 -2.70
N LEU A 46 15.66 -8.23 -2.38
CA LEU A 46 15.65 -7.68 -1.02
C LEU A 46 14.78 -8.48 -0.05
N SER A 47 13.83 -9.27 -0.55
CA SER A 47 13.00 -10.15 0.28
C SER A 47 13.70 -11.44 0.69
N LEU A 48 14.73 -11.91 -0.04
CA LEU A 48 15.40 -13.18 0.25
C LEU A 48 16.02 -13.23 1.66
N PRO A 49 16.71 -12.19 2.17
CA PRO A 49 17.25 -12.21 3.53
C PRO A 49 16.16 -12.32 4.62
N LEU A 50 14.89 -12.02 4.31
CA LEU A 50 13.81 -12.15 5.29
C LEU A 50 13.60 -13.61 5.73
N PHE A 51 14.05 -14.61 4.97
CA PHE A 51 14.08 -15.99 5.43
C PHE A 51 14.95 -16.19 6.69
N LEU A 52 15.89 -15.29 7.00
CA LEU A 52 16.67 -15.34 8.24
C LEU A 52 15.85 -14.89 9.46
N LEU A 53 14.89 -13.98 9.24
CA LEU A 53 13.99 -13.47 10.28
C LEU A 53 12.71 -14.32 10.40
N PHE A 54 12.28 -14.90 9.27
CA PHE A 54 11.09 -15.73 9.13
C PHE A 54 11.48 -17.08 8.49
N PRO A 55 12.16 -17.96 9.24
CA PRO A 55 12.65 -19.23 8.70
C PRO A 55 11.52 -20.15 8.28
N LEU A 56 11.75 -20.90 7.21
CA LEU A 56 10.83 -21.94 6.76
C LEU A 56 10.75 -23.04 7.82
N GLN A 57 9.52 -23.39 8.21
CA GLN A 57 9.28 -24.49 9.15
C GLN A 57 9.20 -25.85 8.44
N GLN A 58 9.03 -25.85 7.12
CA GLN A 58 8.84 -27.02 6.27
C GLN A 58 9.78 -26.96 5.06
N SER A 59 9.79 -28.01 4.23
CA SER A 59 10.58 -27.99 3.00
C SER A 59 10.11 -26.87 2.05
N LEU A 60 11.00 -26.42 1.14
CA LEU A 60 10.66 -25.41 0.13
C LEU A 60 9.47 -25.86 -0.74
N ARG A 61 9.43 -27.14 -1.11
CA ARG A 61 8.36 -27.70 -1.95
C ARG A 61 7.00 -27.62 -1.25
N GLU A 62 6.94 -27.97 0.03
CA GLU A 62 5.71 -27.89 0.82
C GLU A 62 5.28 -26.43 1.01
N SER A 63 6.23 -25.54 1.30
CA SER A 63 5.95 -24.10 1.49
C SER A 63 5.41 -23.44 0.23
N VAL A 64 5.95 -23.79 -0.95
CA VAL A 64 5.41 -23.35 -2.24
C VAL A 64 4.03 -23.95 -2.50
N GLY A 65 3.78 -25.20 -2.08
CA GLY A 65 2.47 -25.84 -2.15
C GLY A 65 1.39 -25.18 -1.29
N GLN A 66 1.76 -24.40 -0.27
CA GLN A 66 0.83 -23.64 0.56
C GLN A 66 0.42 -22.29 -0.04
N LEU A 67 1.07 -21.85 -1.12
CA LEU A 67 0.68 -20.63 -1.81
C LEU A 67 -0.71 -20.80 -2.42
N ASN A 68 -1.60 -19.84 -2.15
CA ASN A 68 -2.98 -19.87 -2.61
C ASN A 68 -3.24 -18.80 -3.68
N ALA A 69 -4.47 -18.78 -4.21
CA ALA A 69 -4.88 -17.84 -5.24
C ALA A 69 -4.73 -16.35 -4.84
N SER A 70 -4.72 -16.04 -3.54
CA SER A 70 -4.54 -14.67 -3.05
C SER A 70 -3.18 -14.10 -3.44
N VAL A 71 -2.15 -14.93 -3.63
CA VAL A 71 -0.83 -14.49 -4.10
C VAL A 71 -0.95 -13.79 -5.47
N TRP A 72 -1.74 -14.35 -6.38
CA TRP A 72 -1.98 -13.75 -7.70
C TRP A 72 -2.77 -12.45 -7.60
N GLY A 73 -3.76 -12.40 -6.72
CA GLY A 73 -4.53 -11.18 -6.45
C GLY A 73 -3.66 -10.05 -5.90
N VAL A 74 -2.78 -10.37 -4.94
CA VAL A 74 -1.84 -9.41 -4.35
C VAL A 74 -0.82 -8.95 -5.39
N ALA A 75 -0.27 -9.85 -6.20
CA ALA A 75 0.68 -9.50 -7.25
C ALA A 75 0.07 -8.50 -8.25
N LEU A 76 -1.16 -8.75 -8.71
CA LEU A 76 -1.87 -7.83 -9.60
C LEU A 76 -2.15 -6.47 -8.92
N ALA A 77 -2.57 -6.49 -7.66
CA ALA A 77 -2.85 -5.27 -6.91
C ALA A 77 -1.61 -4.38 -6.77
N ILE A 78 -0.45 -4.97 -6.45
CA ILE A 78 0.83 -4.23 -6.35
C ILE A 78 1.14 -3.54 -7.67
N VAL A 79 1.00 -4.24 -8.81
CA VAL A 79 1.24 -3.65 -10.14
C VAL A 79 0.35 -2.44 -10.41
N LEU A 80 -0.95 -2.54 -10.11
CA LEU A 80 -1.90 -1.46 -10.32
C LEU A 80 -1.60 -0.26 -9.41
N ILE A 81 -1.30 -0.51 -8.14
CA ILE A 81 -0.97 0.55 -7.17
C ILE A 81 0.29 1.29 -7.60
N GLU A 82 1.35 0.55 -7.93
CA GLU A 82 2.63 1.15 -8.31
C GLU A 82 2.57 1.90 -9.62
N LEU A 83 1.88 1.35 -10.62
CA LEU A 83 1.65 2.06 -11.88
C LEU A 83 0.81 3.32 -11.65
N GLY A 84 -0.25 3.24 -10.83
CA GLY A 84 -1.13 4.36 -10.53
C GLY A 84 -0.40 5.55 -9.90
N PHE A 85 0.41 5.31 -8.86
CA PHE A 85 1.18 6.38 -8.22
C PHE A 85 2.31 6.89 -9.12
N LEU A 86 2.98 6.03 -9.89
CA LEU A 86 4.00 6.45 -10.85
C LEU A 86 3.39 7.44 -11.87
N LEU A 87 2.24 7.09 -12.44
CA LEU A 87 1.55 7.95 -13.40
C LEU A 87 1.06 9.25 -12.76
N ALA A 88 0.51 9.20 -11.54
CA ALA A 88 0.08 10.38 -10.80
C ALA A 88 1.23 11.37 -10.57
N TYR A 89 2.41 10.87 -10.16
CA TYR A 89 3.57 11.72 -9.93
C TYR A 89 4.17 12.32 -11.20
N ARG A 90 4.13 11.57 -12.31
CA ARG A 90 4.50 12.08 -13.64
C ARG A 90 3.53 13.12 -14.18
N ALA A 91 2.26 13.01 -13.85
CA ALA A 91 1.24 14.01 -14.14
C ALA A 91 1.38 15.28 -13.25
N GLY A 92 2.42 15.36 -12.41
CA GLY A 92 2.72 16.54 -11.60
C GLY A 92 2.04 16.54 -10.23
N ALA A 93 1.32 15.47 -9.83
CA ALA A 93 0.68 15.42 -8.52
C ALA A 93 1.70 15.60 -7.38
N SER A 94 1.31 16.36 -6.34
CA SER A 94 2.12 16.48 -5.13
C SER A 94 2.09 15.19 -4.32
N LEU A 95 3.09 14.96 -3.47
CA LEU A 95 3.13 13.82 -2.55
C LEU A 95 1.85 13.76 -1.70
N ASN A 96 1.49 14.90 -1.11
CA ASN A 96 0.34 15.01 -0.22
C ASN A 96 -0.97 14.76 -0.98
N SER A 97 -1.22 15.46 -2.09
CA SER A 97 -2.50 15.35 -2.80
C SER A 97 -2.76 13.94 -3.36
N ALA A 98 -1.74 13.29 -3.92
CA ALA A 98 -1.87 11.92 -4.44
C ALA A 98 -2.18 10.91 -3.32
N PHE A 99 -1.43 10.95 -2.23
CA PHE A 99 -1.62 10.00 -1.12
C PHE A 99 -2.94 10.24 -0.39
N VAL A 100 -3.26 11.50 -0.07
CA VAL A 100 -4.47 11.88 0.67
C VAL A 100 -5.74 11.46 -0.09
N LEU A 101 -5.80 11.72 -1.40
CA LEU A 101 -6.94 11.31 -2.23
C LEU A 101 -7.10 9.80 -2.26
N THR A 102 -6.03 9.08 -2.59
CA THR A 102 -6.06 7.61 -2.70
C THR A 102 -6.38 6.94 -1.36
N ALA A 103 -5.72 7.34 -0.28
CA ALA A 103 -5.96 6.80 1.06
C ALA A 103 -7.41 7.01 1.52
N SER A 104 -8.04 8.13 1.17
CA SER A 104 -9.45 8.39 1.49
C SER A 104 -10.39 7.41 0.82
N VAL A 105 -10.26 7.31 -0.52
CA VAL A 105 -11.13 6.49 -1.34
C VAL A 105 -10.92 5.02 -0.99
N VAL A 106 -9.68 4.59 -0.76
CA VAL A 106 -9.36 3.24 -0.30
C VAL A 106 -9.95 2.98 1.08
N THR A 107 -9.81 3.90 2.05
CA THR A 107 -10.37 3.71 3.41
C THR A 107 -11.90 3.57 3.36
N ALA A 108 -12.59 4.44 2.63
CA ALA A 108 -14.03 4.35 2.46
C ALA A 108 -14.45 3.05 1.75
N SER A 109 -13.73 2.67 0.70
CA SER A 109 -13.99 1.43 -0.05
C SER A 109 -13.76 0.20 0.82
N LEU A 110 -12.67 0.15 1.58
CA LEU A 110 -12.36 -0.97 2.47
C LEU A 110 -13.35 -1.08 3.62
N LEU A 111 -13.89 0.03 4.14
CA LEU A 111 -14.96 -0.03 5.15
C LEU A 111 -16.20 -0.74 4.58
N VAL A 112 -16.61 -0.38 3.36
CA VAL A 112 -17.76 -1.00 2.67
C VAL A 112 -17.47 -2.46 2.35
N MET A 113 -16.28 -2.76 1.84
CA MET A 113 -15.88 -4.13 1.47
C MET A 113 -15.68 -5.03 2.70
N GLY A 114 -15.17 -4.50 3.81
CA GLY A 114 -15.08 -5.18 5.11
C GLY A 114 -16.45 -5.61 5.62
N TRP A 115 -17.43 -4.71 5.52
CA TRP A 115 -18.82 -5.04 5.84
C TRP A 115 -19.43 -6.08 4.89
N LEU A 116 -19.29 -5.90 3.58
CA LEU A 116 -19.91 -6.78 2.57
C LEU A 116 -19.28 -8.18 2.54
N LEU A 117 -17.96 -8.27 2.45
CA LEU A 117 -17.25 -9.52 2.21
C LEU A 117 -16.83 -10.24 3.50
N PHE A 118 -16.47 -9.48 4.53
CA PHE A 118 -15.92 -10.02 5.78
C PHE A 118 -16.92 -9.96 6.94
N GLN A 119 -18.14 -9.44 6.71
CA GLN A 119 -19.20 -9.32 7.71
C GLN A 119 -18.74 -8.54 8.95
N GLU A 120 -17.82 -7.60 8.75
CA GLU A 120 -17.33 -6.74 9.83
C GLU A 120 -18.47 -5.84 10.33
N ARG A 121 -18.64 -5.78 11.65
CA ARG A 121 -19.67 -4.91 12.24
C ARG A 121 -19.24 -3.47 12.12
N LEU A 122 -20.01 -2.69 11.36
CA LEU A 122 -19.85 -1.23 11.29
C LEU A 122 -20.47 -0.60 12.53
N SER A 123 -19.64 0.04 13.35
CA SER A 123 -20.14 0.85 14.46
C SER A 123 -20.40 2.29 14.02
N LEU A 124 -21.35 2.96 14.68
CA LEU A 124 -21.57 4.40 14.49
C LEU A 124 -20.31 5.23 14.80
N THR A 125 -19.45 4.74 15.70
CA THR A 125 -18.16 5.38 16.01
C THR A 125 -17.16 5.28 14.87
N GLN A 126 -17.09 4.15 14.15
CA GLN A 126 -16.25 3.99 12.97
C GLN A 126 -16.73 4.88 11.82
N LEU A 127 -18.05 4.99 11.64
CA LEU A 127 -18.63 5.88 10.63
C LEU A 127 -18.36 7.36 10.95
N ALA A 128 -18.49 7.76 12.22
CA ALA A 128 -18.11 9.10 12.66
C ALA A 128 -16.61 9.37 12.48
N GLY A 129 -15.76 8.38 12.81
CA GLY A 129 -14.31 8.46 12.59
C GLY A 129 -13.94 8.57 11.11
N LEU A 130 -14.61 7.83 10.24
CA LEU A 130 -14.45 7.95 8.78
C LEU A 130 -14.85 9.35 8.31
N ALA A 131 -15.99 9.88 8.77
CA ALA A 131 -16.43 11.23 8.42
C ALA A 131 -15.40 12.29 8.84
N LEU A 132 -14.84 12.18 10.05
CA LEU A 132 -13.77 13.06 10.52
C LEU A 132 -12.49 12.90 9.68
N CYS A 133 -12.08 11.68 9.37
CA CYS A 133 -10.91 11.41 8.53
C CYS A 133 -11.08 12.02 7.13
N LEU A 134 -12.21 11.79 6.48
CA LEU A 134 -12.54 12.35 5.17
C LEU A 134 -12.60 13.89 5.22
N SER A 135 -13.13 14.48 6.30
CA SER A 135 -13.15 15.94 6.46
C SER A 135 -11.75 16.54 6.64
N GLY A 136 -10.88 15.90 7.42
CA GLY A 136 -9.47 16.31 7.56
C GLY A 136 -8.71 16.22 6.24
N ILE A 137 -8.95 15.14 5.49
CA ILE A 137 -8.42 14.96 4.15
C ILE A 137 -8.95 16.06 3.20
N ALA A 138 -10.24 16.35 3.21
CA ALA A 138 -10.83 17.39 2.38
C ALA A 138 -10.15 18.75 2.63
N LEU A 139 -9.89 19.08 3.90
CA LEU A 139 -9.13 20.28 4.28
C LEU A 139 -7.69 20.26 3.77
N MET A 140 -6.98 19.14 3.88
CA MET A 140 -5.60 18.99 3.39
C MET A 140 -5.49 18.99 1.85
N SER A 141 -6.55 18.54 1.17
CA SER A 141 -6.62 18.46 -0.29
C SER A 141 -6.98 19.79 -0.95
N ARG A 142 -7.56 20.73 -0.19
CA ARG A 142 -7.69 22.13 -0.59
C ARG A 142 -6.30 22.75 -0.56
N SER A 143 -5.57 22.61 -1.66
CA SER A 143 -4.35 23.41 -1.87
C SER A 143 -4.73 24.89 -1.75
N ALA A 144 -3.96 25.63 -0.95
CA ALA A 144 -4.00 27.08 -0.90
C ALA A 144 -4.00 27.62 -2.34
N ALA A 145 -5.07 28.30 -2.71
CA ALA A 145 -5.07 29.21 -3.86
C ALA A 145 -4.15 30.39 -3.57
#